data_AF-A0A853BK67-F1
#
_entry.id   AF-A0A853BK67-F1
#
_cell.length_a   1.000
_cell.length_b   1.000
_cell.length_c   1.000
_cell.angle_alpha   90.00
_cell.angle_beta   90.00
_cell.angle_gamma   90.00
#
_symmetry.space_group_name_H-M   'P 1'
#
loop_
_entity.id
_entity.type
_entity.pdbx_description
1 polymer ?
#
loop_
_entity_poly.entity_id
_entity_poly.type
_entity_poly.pdbx_seq_one_letter_code
_entity_poly.pdbx_strand_id
1 'polypeptide(L)'
;MMTFDVQFYKVRVRRKPGAKRREDNYPKPYQARWRVGAKVHPKSFATEDLAEGWLAELRAAAGRGEKFEVESGLPQSKLRELRDVTWFAHAVEYAHARWADMAGKTRTGMVESFMAVTPVLVRDVPGRPDPDVLRAALRAWAFDPKRRLEDAPRRFREALTWLEKASLPVSALAEAQHLGAAVRACGRKLDGKPAAADYFSRRRRGFNAALQYAVMRQRLAENPLAGKDIPSDWRPPKTEEEVDPRAIGNPAKARHMLTMVSYVGRRQGPRFAAWFGCMYYAMMRPEEVVGLRRSGCLLPDQGWGKLTFSTSNPAPGKQWTDDGGVHEERGLKGRGKRASRTVPIPPALVAMLREHVERFGCGPDGRLFRSEQDNPIQPSTYWRVWQRTRELALTPEEREGPLLRRPYDLRHAGVTYRLNSGVPATQVARWAGHSVEVLQRIYAQVWTEMDDVWIDRMGDHV
;
A
#
# COMPACT_ATOMS: atom_id res chain seq x y z
N MET A 1 -19.89 7.78 -28.90
CA MET A 1 -19.01 8.70 -29.67
C MET A 1 -19.15 10.11 -29.09
N MET A 2 -18.04 10.85 -28.95
CA MET A 2 -18.02 12.23 -28.43
C MET A 2 -17.74 13.21 -29.58
N THR A 3 -18.44 14.34 -29.65
CA THR A 3 -18.28 15.36 -30.71
C THR A 3 -18.44 16.79 -30.17
N PHE A 4 -17.88 17.77 -30.89
CA PHE A 4 -18.13 19.20 -30.67
C PHE A 4 -19.25 19.76 -31.56
N ASP A 5 -19.72 18.99 -32.55
CA ASP A 5 -20.85 19.38 -33.41
C ASP A 5 -22.15 19.33 -32.62
N VAL A 6 -22.57 20.50 -32.12
CA VAL A 6 -23.81 20.69 -31.38
C VAL A 6 -24.56 21.91 -31.90
N GLN A 7 -25.87 21.76 -32.10
CA GLN A 7 -26.76 22.85 -32.51
C GLN A 7 -27.96 22.92 -31.59
N PHE A 8 -28.27 24.11 -31.06
CA PHE A 8 -29.40 24.33 -30.17
C PHE A 8 -30.56 24.98 -30.91
N TYR A 9 -31.77 24.45 -30.75
CA TYR A 9 -32.97 25.03 -31.34
C TYR A 9 -33.72 25.90 -30.33
N LYS A 10 -34.64 26.74 -30.81
CA LYS A 10 -35.61 27.43 -29.95
C LYS A 10 -36.54 26.42 -29.28
N VAL A 11 -37.04 26.76 -28.08
CA VAL A 11 -38.02 25.93 -27.38
C VAL A 11 -39.25 25.75 -28.27
N ARG A 12 -39.67 24.50 -28.45
CA ARG A 12 -40.86 24.15 -29.24
C ARG A 12 -42.04 23.99 -28.30
N VAL A 13 -43.09 24.79 -28.48
CA VAL A 13 -44.36 24.59 -27.78
C VAL A 13 -45.16 23.52 -28.50
N ARG A 14 -45.51 22.44 -27.79
CA ARG A 14 -46.38 21.37 -28.26
C ARG A 14 -47.81 21.66 -27.83
N ARG A 15 -48.75 21.48 -28.76
CA ARG A 15 -50.18 21.50 -28.49
C ARG A 15 -50.78 20.14 -28.78
N LYS A 16 -51.63 19.64 -27.90
CA LYS A 16 -52.41 18.41 -28.14
C LYS A 16 -53.45 18.72 -29.23
N PRO A 17 -53.60 17.86 -30.26
CA PRO A 17 -54.62 18.05 -31.28
C PRO A 17 -56.01 18.20 -30.64
N GLY A 18 -56.73 19.28 -30.96
CA GLY A 18 -58.07 19.55 -30.41
C GLY A 18 -58.13 20.23 -29.03
N ALA A 19 -56.99 20.52 -28.38
CA ALA A 19 -56.99 21.25 -27.11
C ALA A 19 -57.48 22.70 -27.28
N LYS A 20 -58.54 23.07 -26.55
CA LYS A 20 -59.12 24.43 -26.57
C LYS A 20 -58.71 25.26 -25.36
N ARG A 21 -58.48 24.64 -24.20
CA ARG A 21 -57.99 25.30 -22.97
C ARG A 21 -56.59 24.82 -22.60
N ARG A 22 -55.88 25.59 -21.77
CA ARG A 22 -54.50 25.27 -21.33
C ARG A 22 -54.41 23.94 -20.58
N GLU A 23 -55.46 23.62 -19.81
CA GLU A 23 -55.63 22.39 -19.03
C GLU A 23 -55.74 21.13 -19.92
N ASP A 24 -56.24 21.28 -21.15
CA ASP A 24 -56.44 20.18 -22.10
C ASP A 24 -55.14 19.77 -22.83
N ASN A 25 -54.06 20.54 -22.63
CA ASN A 25 -52.81 20.36 -23.34
C ASN A 25 -51.90 19.30 -22.66
N TYR A 26 -50.76 18.98 -23.29
CA TYR A 26 -49.75 18.12 -22.67
C TYR A 26 -49.30 18.69 -21.31
N PRO A 27 -49.11 17.86 -20.27
CA PRO A 27 -48.60 18.32 -18.96
C PRO A 27 -47.22 19.01 -19.04
N LYS A 28 -46.43 18.69 -20.07
CA LYS A 28 -45.11 19.26 -20.34
C LYS A 28 -45.03 19.74 -21.79
N PRO A 29 -45.69 20.87 -22.13
CA PRO A 29 -45.86 21.28 -23.52
C PRO A 29 -44.59 21.93 -24.09
N TYR A 30 -43.68 22.44 -23.26
CA TYR A 30 -42.47 23.12 -23.70
C TYR A 30 -41.35 22.10 -23.94
N GLN A 31 -40.82 22.03 -25.16
CA GLN A 31 -39.81 21.04 -25.53
C GLN A 31 -38.49 21.73 -25.91
N ALA A 32 -37.47 21.51 -25.08
CA ALA A 32 -36.08 21.80 -25.43
C ALA A 32 -35.60 20.81 -26.49
N ARG A 33 -34.94 21.31 -27.54
CA ARG A 33 -34.40 20.49 -28.62
C ARG A 33 -32.99 20.93 -28.97
N TRP A 34 -32.10 19.98 -29.15
CA TRP A 34 -30.75 20.22 -29.63
C TRP A 34 -30.26 19.03 -30.46
N ARG A 35 -29.31 19.26 -31.35
CA ARG A 35 -28.69 18.24 -32.20
C ARG A 35 -27.26 18.01 -31.74
N VAL A 36 -26.83 16.75 -31.70
CA VAL A 36 -25.43 16.36 -31.47
C VAL A 36 -25.02 15.42 -32.61
N GLY A 37 -24.08 15.87 -33.45
CA GLY A 37 -23.81 15.21 -34.73
C GLY A 37 -25.07 15.15 -35.60
N ALA A 38 -25.47 13.95 -36.02
CA ALA A 38 -26.69 13.74 -36.80
C ALA A 38 -27.97 13.54 -35.95
N LYS A 39 -27.86 13.33 -34.63
CA LYS A 39 -29.00 12.93 -33.78
C LYS A 39 -29.64 14.14 -33.10
N VAL A 40 -30.96 14.28 -33.21
CA VAL A 40 -31.74 15.31 -32.52
C VAL A 40 -32.31 14.76 -31.21
N HIS A 41 -32.11 15.49 -30.12
CA HIS A 41 -32.52 15.14 -28.77
C HIS A 41 -33.62 16.07 -28.27
N PRO A 42 -34.79 15.55 -27.90
CA PRO A 42 -35.85 16.31 -27.26
C PRO A 42 -35.92 16.07 -25.74
N LYS A 43 -36.22 17.12 -24.96
CA LYS A 43 -36.61 17.01 -23.54
C LYS A 43 -37.77 17.95 -23.23
N SER A 44 -38.82 17.45 -22.58
CA SER A 44 -40.06 18.20 -22.32
C SER A 44 -40.17 18.68 -20.87
N PHE A 45 -40.66 19.90 -20.70
CA PHE A 45 -40.77 20.63 -19.43
C PHE A 45 -42.16 21.25 -19.25
N ALA A 46 -42.53 21.54 -18.00
CA ALA A 46 -43.84 22.09 -17.64
C ALA A 46 -43.97 23.58 -17.98
N THR A 47 -42.87 24.34 -17.93
CA THR A 47 -42.82 25.77 -18.26
C THR A 47 -41.75 26.05 -19.32
N GLU A 48 -41.88 27.19 -19.98
CA GLU A 48 -40.92 27.66 -20.99
C GLU A 48 -39.56 27.94 -20.35
N ASP A 49 -39.55 28.66 -19.22
CA ASP A 49 -38.34 29.01 -18.48
C ASP A 49 -37.48 27.79 -18.10
N LEU A 50 -38.11 26.67 -17.71
CA LEU A 50 -37.38 25.43 -17.40
C LEU A 50 -36.73 24.82 -18.66
N ALA A 51 -37.40 24.90 -19.81
CA ALA A 51 -36.86 24.42 -21.07
C ALA A 51 -35.72 25.34 -21.58
N GLU A 52 -35.88 26.66 -21.42
CA GLU A 52 -34.84 27.64 -21.76
C GLU A 52 -33.63 27.52 -20.85
N GLY A 53 -33.84 27.39 -19.53
CA GLY A 53 -32.78 27.15 -18.55
C GLY A 53 -31.98 25.88 -18.86
N TRP A 54 -32.66 24.78 -19.22
CA TRP A 54 -31.98 23.56 -19.66
C TRP A 54 -31.11 23.80 -20.91
N LEU A 55 -31.63 24.50 -21.93
CA LEU A 55 -30.83 24.84 -23.11
C LEU A 55 -29.68 25.79 -22.78
N ALA A 56 -29.86 26.71 -21.83
CA ALA A 56 -28.82 27.61 -21.37
C ALA A 56 -27.68 26.84 -20.69
N GLU A 57 -27.97 25.86 -19.85
CA GLU A 57 -26.96 24.97 -19.26
C GLU A 57 -26.16 24.22 -20.35
N LEU A 58 -26.84 23.66 -21.35
CA LEU A 58 -26.17 22.96 -22.45
C LEU A 58 -25.33 23.91 -23.31
N ARG A 59 -25.83 25.12 -23.60
CA ARG A 59 -25.06 26.16 -24.31
C ARG A 59 -23.83 26.58 -23.53
N ALA A 60 -23.95 26.74 -22.20
CA ALA A 60 -22.81 27.07 -21.35
C ALA A 60 -21.74 25.95 -21.38
N ALA A 61 -22.16 24.68 -21.36
CA ALA A 61 -21.23 23.55 -21.52
C ALA A 61 -20.52 23.55 -22.88
N ALA A 62 -21.26 23.81 -23.97
CA ALA A 62 -20.66 23.96 -25.30
C ALA A 62 -19.70 25.16 -25.35
N GLY A 63 -20.06 26.29 -24.75
CA GLY A 63 -19.23 27.50 -24.66
C GLY A 63 -17.93 27.30 -23.88
N ARG A 64 -17.92 26.38 -22.89
CA ARG A 64 -16.69 25.95 -22.19
C ARG A 64 -15.84 24.96 -23.00
N GLY A 65 -16.23 24.64 -24.24
CA GLY A 65 -15.51 23.68 -25.08
C GLY A 65 -15.70 22.23 -24.62
N GLU A 66 -16.84 21.88 -24.02
CA GLU A 66 -17.13 20.49 -23.68
C GLU A 66 -17.61 19.69 -24.91
N LYS A 67 -17.16 18.43 -25.03
CA LYS A 67 -17.73 17.50 -26.02
C LYS A 67 -19.08 16.97 -25.54
N PHE A 68 -19.94 16.63 -26.48
CA PHE A 68 -21.24 16.01 -26.27
C PHE A 68 -21.22 14.57 -26.76
N GLU A 69 -21.86 13.66 -26.01
CA GLU A 69 -22.04 12.28 -26.46
C GLU A 69 -23.21 12.20 -27.45
N VAL A 70 -22.97 11.66 -28.64
CA VAL A 70 -23.97 11.59 -29.73
C VAL A 70 -25.23 10.84 -29.29
N GLU A 71 -25.08 9.78 -28.50
CA GLU A 71 -26.18 8.86 -28.17
C GLU A 71 -27.17 9.41 -27.15
N SER A 72 -26.67 10.01 -26.07
CA SER A 72 -27.47 10.63 -25.01
C SER A 72 -27.79 12.11 -25.27
N GLY A 73 -26.97 12.77 -26.10
CA GLY A 73 -27.04 14.19 -26.35
C GLY A 73 -26.49 15.06 -25.22
N LEU A 74 -25.86 14.49 -24.19
CA LEU A 74 -25.42 15.25 -23.02
C LEU A 74 -23.94 15.65 -23.10
N PRO A 75 -23.55 16.81 -22.53
CA PRO A 75 -22.15 17.19 -22.40
C PRO A 75 -21.44 16.29 -21.39
N GLN A 76 -20.11 16.23 -21.49
CA GLN A 76 -19.28 15.42 -20.59
C GLN A 76 -19.52 15.71 -19.10
N SER A 77 -19.69 16.96 -18.68
CA SER A 77 -20.00 17.32 -17.28
C SER A 77 -21.27 16.63 -16.77
N LYS A 78 -22.38 16.73 -17.52
CA LYS A 78 -23.66 16.07 -17.17
C LYS A 78 -23.53 14.54 -17.15
N LEU A 79 -22.75 13.96 -18.06
CA LEU A 79 -22.49 12.52 -18.05
C LEU A 79 -21.70 12.08 -16.82
N ARG A 80 -20.79 12.91 -16.30
CA ARG A 80 -20.09 12.64 -15.03
C ARG A 80 -21.06 12.71 -13.85
N GLU A 81 -21.92 13.72 -13.79
CA GLU A 81 -22.98 13.83 -12.76
C GLU A 81 -23.84 12.55 -12.70
N LEU A 82 -24.24 12.02 -13.86
CA LEU A 82 -25.03 10.78 -13.94
C LEU A 82 -24.26 9.51 -13.53
N ARG A 83 -22.92 9.54 -13.57
CA ARG A 83 -22.05 8.42 -13.19
C ARG A 83 -21.51 8.55 -11.78
N ASP A 84 -21.81 9.67 -11.12
CA ASP A 84 -21.32 9.97 -9.80
C ASP A 84 -21.96 9.02 -8.78
N VAL A 85 -21.11 8.48 -7.94
CA VAL A 85 -21.49 7.52 -6.90
C VAL A 85 -20.81 7.95 -5.62
N THR A 86 -21.23 7.40 -4.49
CA THR A 86 -20.54 7.68 -3.23
C THR A 86 -19.11 7.14 -3.27
N TRP A 87 -18.21 7.81 -2.56
CA TRP A 87 -16.82 7.38 -2.38
C TRP A 87 -16.77 5.93 -1.88
N PHE A 88 -17.64 5.57 -0.92
CA PHE A 88 -17.69 4.21 -0.40
C PHE A 88 -18.03 3.19 -1.50
N ALA A 89 -19.10 3.41 -2.27
CA ALA A 89 -19.46 2.51 -3.38
C ALA A 89 -18.34 2.40 -4.42
N HIS A 90 -17.68 3.52 -4.75
CA HIS A 90 -16.55 3.54 -5.65
C HIS A 90 -15.33 2.74 -5.13
N ALA A 91 -15.01 2.87 -3.85
CA ALA A 91 -13.89 2.16 -3.22
C ALA A 91 -14.13 0.65 -3.19
N VAL A 92 -15.36 0.21 -2.91
CA VAL A 92 -15.77 -1.20 -2.99
C VAL A 92 -15.64 -1.72 -4.42
N GLU A 93 -16.17 -0.98 -5.40
CA GLU A 93 -16.08 -1.36 -6.81
C GLU A 93 -14.63 -1.48 -7.29
N TYR A 94 -13.77 -0.52 -6.93
CA TYR A 94 -12.35 -0.58 -7.24
C TYR A 94 -11.68 -1.81 -6.62
N ALA A 95 -11.95 -2.07 -5.33
CA ALA A 95 -11.39 -3.20 -4.63
C ALA A 95 -11.78 -4.51 -5.32
N HIS A 96 -13.06 -4.69 -5.66
CA HIS A 96 -13.57 -5.87 -6.35
C HIS A 96 -12.97 -6.02 -7.75
N ALA A 97 -12.92 -4.94 -8.54
CA ALA A 97 -12.40 -4.95 -9.90
C ALA A 97 -10.91 -5.29 -9.98
N ARG A 98 -10.14 -4.98 -8.94
CA ARG A 98 -8.68 -5.24 -8.91
C ARG A 98 -8.29 -6.41 -8.02
N TRP A 99 -9.22 -6.97 -7.24
CA TRP A 99 -8.90 -7.97 -6.21
C TRP A 99 -8.10 -9.14 -6.77
N ALA A 100 -8.58 -9.73 -7.87
CA ALA A 100 -7.97 -10.90 -8.50
C ALA A 100 -6.56 -10.64 -9.05
N ASP A 101 -6.21 -9.40 -9.39
CA ASP A 101 -4.88 -9.04 -9.90
C ASP A 101 -3.91 -8.54 -8.81
N MET A 102 -4.40 -8.27 -7.60
CA MET A 102 -3.57 -7.83 -6.49
C MET A 102 -3.04 -9.01 -5.68
N ALA A 103 -1.74 -9.00 -5.36
CA ALA A 103 -1.18 -9.85 -4.32
C ALA A 103 -1.75 -9.47 -2.94
N GLY A 104 -1.84 -10.41 -2.01
CA GLY A 104 -2.46 -10.23 -0.70
C GLY A 104 -1.87 -9.08 0.12
N LYS A 105 -0.55 -8.86 0.07
CA LYS A 105 0.08 -7.71 0.76
C LYS A 105 -0.35 -6.37 0.14
N THR A 106 -0.61 -6.35 -1.17
CA THR A 106 -1.18 -5.20 -1.87
C THR A 106 -2.63 -4.98 -1.48
N ARG A 107 -3.43 -6.05 -1.34
CA ARG A 107 -4.82 -5.98 -0.84
C ARG A 107 -4.88 -5.39 0.57
N THR A 108 -4.03 -5.87 1.48
CA THR A 108 -3.94 -5.31 2.85
C THR A 108 -3.60 -3.82 2.82
N GLY A 109 -2.63 -3.41 1.99
CA GLY A 109 -2.25 -2.00 1.87
C GLY A 109 -3.35 -1.12 1.29
N MET A 110 -4.11 -1.62 0.30
CA MET A 110 -5.28 -0.95 -0.26
C MET A 110 -6.38 -0.79 0.80
N VAL A 111 -6.73 -1.86 1.52
CA VAL A 111 -7.76 -1.78 2.56
C VAL A 111 -7.34 -0.83 3.67
N GLU A 112 -6.08 -0.83 4.09
CA GLU A 112 -5.58 0.13 5.08
C GLU A 112 -5.60 1.59 4.61
N SER A 113 -5.50 1.81 3.30
CA SER A 113 -5.73 3.13 2.71
C SER A 113 -7.20 3.53 2.82
N PHE A 114 -8.12 2.67 2.39
CA PHE A 114 -9.56 2.98 2.41
C PHE A 114 -10.11 3.12 3.82
N MET A 115 -9.65 2.30 4.76
CA MET A 115 -9.97 2.46 6.18
C MET A 115 -9.54 3.82 6.75
N ALA A 116 -8.49 4.43 6.22
CA ALA A 116 -8.04 5.76 6.67
C ALA A 116 -8.88 6.88 6.05
N VAL A 117 -9.17 6.82 4.75
CA VAL A 117 -9.84 7.93 4.06
C VAL A 117 -11.36 7.90 4.13
N THR A 118 -11.98 6.72 4.14
CA THR A 118 -13.44 6.60 4.07
C THR A 118 -14.17 7.25 5.25
N PRO A 119 -13.70 7.14 6.51
CA PRO A 119 -14.38 7.79 7.65
C PRO A 119 -14.34 9.34 7.67
N VAL A 120 -13.49 9.96 6.84
CA VAL A 120 -13.43 11.43 6.69
C VAL A 120 -14.13 11.91 5.42
N LEU A 121 -14.55 11.00 4.55
CA LEU A 121 -15.28 11.27 3.31
C LEU A 121 -16.77 10.98 3.46
N VAL A 122 -17.35 11.54 4.52
CA VAL A 122 -18.75 11.41 4.89
C VAL A 122 -19.33 12.80 5.18
N ARG A 123 -20.63 12.95 4.90
CA ARG A 123 -21.44 14.07 5.35
C ARG A 123 -21.70 13.94 6.85
N ASP A 124 -22.02 15.06 7.48
CA ASP A 124 -22.49 15.05 8.85
C ASP A 124 -23.97 14.60 8.88
N VAL A 125 -24.18 13.33 9.21
CA VAL A 125 -25.52 12.72 9.29
C VAL A 125 -25.67 11.98 10.62
N PRO A 126 -26.87 11.99 11.24
CA PRO A 126 -27.11 11.30 12.49
C PRO A 126 -26.82 9.79 12.44
N GLY A 127 -26.61 9.19 13.62
CA GLY A 127 -26.42 7.74 13.75
C GLY A 127 -25.03 7.25 13.36
N ARG A 128 -24.01 8.11 13.43
CA ARG A 128 -22.61 7.74 13.17
C ARG A 128 -22.21 6.56 14.07
N PRO A 129 -21.79 5.41 13.50
CA PRO A 129 -21.35 4.27 14.29
C PRO A 129 -20.09 4.59 15.10
N ASP A 130 -19.88 3.81 16.14
CA ASP A 130 -18.63 3.80 16.88
C ASP A 130 -17.42 3.65 15.93
N PRO A 131 -16.35 4.47 16.08
CA PRO A 131 -15.20 4.43 15.16
C PRO A 131 -14.51 3.08 15.07
N ASP A 132 -14.46 2.29 16.14
CA ASP A 132 -13.82 0.98 16.15
C ASP A 132 -14.71 -0.06 15.47
N VAL A 133 -16.03 0.03 15.65
CA VAL A 133 -17.00 -0.80 14.91
C VAL A 133 -16.91 -0.52 13.40
N LEU A 134 -16.91 0.76 13.00
CA LEU A 134 -16.80 1.15 11.60
C LEU A 134 -15.47 0.66 10.98
N ARG A 135 -14.37 0.81 11.71
CA ARG A 135 -13.05 0.36 11.27
C ARG A 135 -12.98 -1.16 11.13
N ALA A 136 -13.53 -1.90 12.09
CA ALA A 136 -13.59 -3.36 12.05
C ALA A 136 -14.46 -3.85 10.88
N ALA A 137 -15.61 -3.21 10.65
CA ALA A 137 -16.50 -3.51 9.53
C ALA A 137 -15.81 -3.26 8.17
N LEU A 138 -15.16 -2.11 8.00
CA LEU A 138 -14.39 -1.78 6.80
C LEU A 138 -13.27 -2.79 6.53
N ARG A 139 -12.51 -3.15 7.57
CA ARG A 139 -11.38 -4.09 7.42
C ARG A 139 -11.83 -5.49 7.03
N ALA A 140 -12.88 -5.96 7.70
CA ALA A 140 -13.25 -7.37 7.65
C ALA A 140 -14.32 -7.69 6.61
N TRP A 141 -15.10 -6.72 6.12
CA TRP A 141 -16.28 -7.01 5.29
C TRP A 141 -16.44 -6.12 4.05
N ALA A 142 -15.98 -4.87 4.07
CA ALA A 142 -16.38 -3.92 3.04
C ALA A 142 -15.76 -4.16 1.66
N PHE A 143 -14.53 -4.67 1.58
CA PHE A 143 -13.74 -4.64 0.35
C PHE A 143 -13.39 -6.02 -0.23
N ASP A 144 -13.63 -7.09 0.52
CA ASP A 144 -13.33 -8.47 0.08
C ASP A 144 -14.52 -9.03 -0.71
N PRO A 145 -14.38 -9.27 -2.03
CA PRO A 145 -15.49 -9.74 -2.87
C PRO A 145 -15.99 -11.13 -2.49
N LYS A 146 -15.23 -11.92 -1.71
CA LYS A 146 -15.68 -13.22 -1.21
C LYS A 146 -16.66 -13.09 -0.04
N ARG A 147 -16.75 -11.91 0.59
CA ARG A 147 -17.60 -11.68 1.75
C ARG A 147 -18.87 -10.96 1.35
N ARG A 148 -20.00 -11.53 1.75
CA ARG A 148 -21.31 -10.93 1.53
C ARG A 148 -21.73 -10.14 2.75
N LEU A 149 -22.35 -8.97 2.53
CA LEU A 149 -22.76 -8.08 3.61
C LEU A 149 -23.87 -8.73 4.46
N GLU A 150 -24.68 -9.62 3.87
CA GLU A 150 -25.72 -10.39 4.54
C GLU A 150 -25.17 -11.39 5.56
N ASP A 151 -23.90 -11.78 5.46
CA ASP A 151 -23.25 -12.69 6.40
C ASP A 151 -22.55 -11.92 7.55
N ALA A 152 -22.48 -10.58 7.45
CA ALA A 152 -21.82 -9.77 8.45
C ALA A 152 -22.67 -9.69 9.75
N PRO A 153 -22.02 -9.68 10.94
CA PRO A 153 -22.67 -9.37 12.20
C PRO A 153 -23.50 -8.08 12.10
N ARG A 154 -24.66 -8.06 12.76
CA ARG A 154 -25.64 -6.95 12.66
C ARG A 154 -25.01 -5.56 12.80
N ARG A 155 -24.16 -5.38 13.82
CA ARG A 155 -23.42 -4.11 14.07
C ARG A 155 -22.55 -3.65 12.89
N PHE A 156 -21.94 -4.58 12.15
CA PHE A 156 -21.11 -4.25 10.99
C PHE A 156 -21.96 -3.93 9.77
N ARG A 157 -23.08 -4.65 9.60
CA ARG A 157 -24.06 -4.37 8.55
C ARG A 157 -24.66 -2.97 8.71
N GLU A 158 -25.15 -2.66 9.91
CA GLU A 158 -25.68 -1.33 10.26
C GLU A 158 -24.64 -0.23 10.00
N ALA A 159 -23.37 -0.45 10.38
CA ALA A 159 -22.30 0.51 10.17
C ALA A 159 -21.98 0.75 8.68
N LEU A 160 -21.95 -0.30 7.85
CA LEU A 160 -21.69 -0.16 6.41
C LEU A 160 -22.89 0.40 5.66
N THR A 161 -24.12 0.08 6.06
CA THR A 161 -25.35 0.70 5.52
C THR A 161 -25.44 2.18 5.86
N TRP A 162 -25.05 2.58 7.08
CA TRP A 162 -24.92 4.01 7.42
C TRP A 162 -23.89 4.68 6.51
N LEU A 163 -22.74 4.03 6.31
CA LEU A 163 -21.65 4.58 5.51
C LEU A 163 -22.03 4.79 4.04
N GLU A 164 -22.81 3.88 3.46
CA GLU A 164 -23.32 4.01 2.09
C GLU A 164 -24.18 5.27 1.90
N LYS A 165 -24.96 5.65 2.92
CA LYS A 165 -25.78 6.87 2.92
C LYS A 165 -24.97 8.12 3.26
N ALA A 166 -24.06 8.01 4.23
CA ALA A 166 -23.28 9.13 4.74
C ALA A 166 -22.19 9.56 3.77
N SER A 167 -21.63 8.64 2.98
CA SER A 167 -20.45 8.88 2.14
C SER A 167 -20.69 9.98 1.11
N LEU A 168 -19.68 10.86 0.96
CA LEU A 168 -19.68 11.92 -0.04
C LEU A 168 -19.65 11.34 -1.46
N PRO A 169 -20.22 12.04 -2.47
CA PRO A 169 -20.01 11.66 -3.87
C PRO A 169 -18.52 11.75 -4.25
N VAL A 170 -18.10 10.95 -5.22
CA VAL A 170 -16.72 10.98 -5.72
C VAL A 170 -16.38 12.35 -6.30
N SER A 171 -17.33 13.04 -6.93
CA SER A 171 -17.14 14.40 -7.45
C SER A 171 -16.68 15.41 -6.38
N ALA A 172 -17.08 15.24 -5.12
CA ALA A 172 -16.67 16.12 -4.01
C ALA A 172 -15.15 16.10 -3.77
N LEU A 173 -14.45 15.05 -4.22
CA LEU A 173 -12.98 14.97 -4.14
C LEU A 173 -12.26 15.90 -5.13
N ALA A 174 -12.99 16.55 -6.05
CA ALA A 174 -12.45 17.65 -6.83
C ALA A 174 -12.24 18.93 -5.97
N GLU A 175 -12.92 19.03 -4.82
CA GLU A 175 -12.78 20.15 -3.91
C GLU A 175 -11.59 19.95 -2.94
N ALA A 176 -10.74 20.97 -2.83
CA ALA A 176 -9.52 20.93 -2.02
C ALA A 176 -9.78 20.60 -0.54
N GLN A 177 -10.92 21.01 0.01
CA GLN A 177 -11.32 20.70 1.39
C GLN A 177 -11.40 19.19 1.64
N HIS A 178 -12.14 18.47 0.78
CA HIS A 178 -12.38 17.04 0.93
C HIS A 178 -11.14 16.22 0.56
N LEU A 179 -10.44 16.63 -0.51
CA LEU A 179 -9.15 16.03 -0.89
C LEU A 179 -8.12 16.16 0.24
N GLY A 180 -7.99 17.37 0.79
CA GLY A 180 -7.07 17.68 1.89
C GLY A 180 -7.38 16.87 3.15
N ALA A 181 -8.67 16.71 3.49
CA ALA A 181 -9.08 15.86 4.61
C ALA A 181 -8.64 14.40 4.44
N ALA A 182 -8.84 13.81 3.25
CA ALA A 182 -8.42 12.45 2.93
C ALA A 182 -6.88 12.28 2.96
N VAL A 183 -6.14 13.24 2.39
CA VAL A 183 -4.67 13.23 2.42
C VAL A 183 -4.15 13.33 3.86
N ARG A 184 -4.71 14.24 4.67
CA ARG A 184 -4.38 14.36 6.10
C ARG A 184 -4.66 13.07 6.87
N ALA A 185 -5.78 12.40 6.59
CA ALA A 185 -6.12 11.13 7.21
C ALA A 185 -5.10 10.01 6.88
N CYS A 186 -4.52 10.02 5.67
CA CYS A 186 -3.42 9.11 5.34
C CYS A 186 -2.19 9.32 6.24
N GLY A 187 -1.95 10.56 6.68
CA GLY A 187 -0.78 10.98 7.46
C GLY A 187 -0.95 10.88 8.98
N ARG A 188 -2.03 10.28 9.48
CA ARG A 188 -2.34 10.18 10.91
C ARG A 188 -2.49 8.72 11.35
N LYS A 189 -2.04 8.42 12.57
CA LYS A 189 -2.29 7.19 13.29
C LYS A 189 -3.68 7.22 13.94
N LEU A 190 -4.12 6.10 14.50
CA LEU A 190 -5.42 5.99 15.18
C LEU A 190 -5.50 6.87 16.44
N ASP A 191 -4.36 7.10 17.10
CA ASP A 191 -4.21 7.97 18.27
C ASP A 191 -4.09 9.47 17.89
N GLY A 192 -4.31 9.83 16.62
CA GLY A 192 -4.19 11.20 16.12
C GLY A 192 -2.76 11.70 15.92
N LYS A 193 -1.74 10.92 16.30
CA LYS A 193 -0.33 11.33 16.10
C LYS A 193 0.09 11.20 14.63
N PRO A 194 1.14 11.93 14.19
CA PRO A 194 1.70 11.77 12.85
C PRO A 194 2.11 10.33 12.54
N ALA A 195 1.78 9.87 11.34
CA ALA A 195 2.27 8.62 10.77
C ALA A 195 3.72 8.75 10.30
N ALA A 196 4.44 7.63 10.29
CA ALA A 196 5.74 7.55 9.61
C ALA A 196 5.57 7.77 8.10
N ALA A 197 6.59 8.32 7.43
CA ALA A 197 6.56 8.67 6.02
C ALA A 197 6.20 7.50 5.09
N ASP A 198 6.76 6.32 5.34
CA ASP A 198 6.43 5.11 4.58
C ASP A 198 4.97 4.68 4.75
N TYR A 199 4.46 4.80 5.97
CA TYR A 199 3.07 4.44 6.27
C TYR A 199 2.09 5.39 5.58
N PHE A 200 2.38 6.70 5.61
CA PHE A 200 1.67 7.71 4.85
C PHE A 200 1.72 7.42 3.34
N SER A 201 2.93 7.22 2.80
CA SER A 201 3.16 6.99 1.36
C SER A 201 2.40 5.77 0.85
N ARG A 202 2.36 4.69 1.63
CA ARG A 202 1.60 3.48 1.30
C ARG A 202 0.10 3.73 1.28
N ARG A 203 -0.45 4.43 2.27
CA ARG A 203 -1.88 4.77 2.31
C ARG A 203 -2.26 5.72 1.17
N ARG A 204 -1.45 6.75 0.92
CA ARG A 204 -1.68 7.69 -0.19
C ARG A 204 -1.69 6.97 -1.55
N ARG A 205 -0.84 5.94 -1.72
CA ARG A 205 -0.79 5.15 -2.96
C ARG A 205 -2.10 4.41 -3.24
N GLY A 206 -2.70 3.77 -2.23
CA GLY A 206 -4.00 3.10 -2.38
C GLY A 206 -5.12 4.09 -2.75
N PHE A 207 -5.13 5.26 -2.09
CA PHE A 207 -6.10 6.31 -2.35
C PHE A 207 -5.95 6.90 -3.76
N ASN A 208 -4.72 7.16 -4.19
CA ASN A 208 -4.42 7.63 -5.54
C ASN A 208 -4.89 6.62 -6.60
N ALA A 209 -4.65 5.32 -6.39
CA ALA A 209 -5.05 4.29 -7.35
C ALA A 209 -6.58 4.21 -7.52
N ALA A 210 -7.36 4.42 -6.44
CA ALA A 210 -8.81 4.55 -6.54
C ALA A 210 -9.22 5.80 -7.33
N LEU A 211 -8.60 6.96 -7.09
CA LEU A 211 -8.87 8.17 -7.87
C LEU A 211 -8.53 8.01 -9.36
N GLN A 212 -7.44 7.33 -9.70
CA GLN A 212 -7.14 6.97 -11.09
C GLN A 212 -8.24 6.09 -11.70
N TYR A 213 -8.78 5.15 -10.92
CA TYR A 213 -9.93 4.36 -11.33
C TYR A 213 -11.19 5.21 -11.51
N ALA A 214 -11.41 6.24 -10.68
CA ALA A 214 -12.53 7.19 -10.87
C ALA A 214 -12.43 7.94 -12.20
N VAL A 215 -11.22 8.37 -12.59
CA VAL A 215 -10.97 8.98 -13.90
C VAL A 215 -11.22 7.98 -15.03
N MET A 216 -10.72 6.74 -14.90
CA MET A 216 -10.97 5.66 -15.87
C MET A 216 -12.46 5.38 -16.06
N ARG A 217 -13.24 5.42 -14.97
CA ARG A 217 -14.71 5.28 -14.96
C ARG A 217 -15.45 6.56 -15.36
N GLN A 218 -14.73 7.62 -15.73
CA GLN A 218 -15.27 8.92 -16.13
C GLN A 218 -16.22 9.51 -15.06
N ARG A 219 -15.86 9.34 -13.78
CA ARG A 219 -16.51 9.97 -12.62
C ARG A 219 -15.82 11.28 -12.25
N LEU A 220 -14.50 11.32 -12.44
CA LEU A 220 -13.68 12.53 -12.34
C LEU A 220 -13.11 12.89 -13.72
N ALA A 221 -12.91 14.18 -13.95
CA ALA A 221 -12.27 14.68 -15.16
C ALA A 221 -10.77 14.34 -15.18
N GLU A 222 -10.11 14.53 -14.04
CA GLU A 222 -8.71 14.28 -13.81
C GLU A 222 -8.47 13.78 -12.39
N ASN A 223 -7.24 13.32 -12.10
CA ASN A 223 -6.90 12.87 -10.76
C ASN A 223 -6.54 14.08 -9.89
N PRO A 224 -7.32 14.42 -8.85
CA PRO A 224 -7.08 15.61 -8.05
C PRO A 224 -5.75 15.55 -7.26
N LEU A 225 -5.17 14.36 -7.06
CA LEU A 225 -3.82 14.22 -6.47
C LEU A 225 -2.67 14.46 -7.45
N ALA A 226 -2.95 14.61 -8.75
CA ALA A 226 -1.94 14.98 -9.74
C ALA A 226 -1.70 16.51 -9.75
N GLY A 227 -2.68 17.30 -9.29
CA GLY A 227 -2.56 18.74 -9.11
C GLY A 227 -1.64 19.11 -7.93
N LYS A 228 -1.15 20.36 -7.93
CA LYS A 228 -0.29 20.91 -6.86
C LYS A 228 -1.09 21.41 -5.64
N ASP A 229 -2.41 21.28 -5.65
CA ASP A 229 -3.34 21.90 -4.69
C ASP A 229 -3.60 21.04 -3.44
N ILE A 230 -2.55 20.39 -2.92
CA ILE A 230 -2.60 19.89 -1.54
C ILE A 230 -2.44 21.13 -0.62
N PRO A 231 -3.31 21.31 0.40
CA PRO A 231 -3.25 22.48 1.28
C PRO A 231 -1.81 22.79 1.76
N SER A 232 -1.38 24.04 1.58
CA SER A 232 0.00 24.50 1.81
C SER A 232 0.46 24.42 3.28
N ASP A 233 -0.50 24.35 4.21
CA ASP A 233 -0.31 24.22 5.65
C ASP A 233 0.09 22.80 6.07
N TRP A 234 -0.08 21.81 5.19
CA TRP A 234 0.20 20.41 5.51
C TRP A 234 1.39 19.87 4.72
N ARG A 235 2.48 19.53 5.43
CA ARG A 235 3.68 18.92 4.85
C ARG A 235 3.66 17.40 5.00
N PRO A 236 3.92 16.62 3.94
CA PRO A 236 4.08 15.19 4.07
C PRO A 236 5.26 14.86 4.99
N PRO A 237 5.20 13.77 5.77
CA PRO A 237 6.34 13.35 6.57
C PRO A 237 7.53 13.08 5.64
N LYS A 238 8.71 13.60 5.99
CA LYS A 238 9.94 13.32 5.25
C LYS A 238 10.32 11.86 5.46
N THR A 239 10.62 11.15 4.37
CA THR A 239 11.25 9.83 4.44
C THR A 239 12.73 10.05 4.66
N GLU A 240 13.26 9.64 5.81
CA GLU A 240 14.70 9.41 5.94
C GLU A 240 14.99 8.11 5.19
N GLU A 241 15.55 8.23 3.99
CA GLU A 241 15.94 7.07 3.17
C GLU A 241 17.30 6.48 3.60
N GLU A 242 18.04 7.21 4.44
CA GLU A 242 19.39 6.89 4.91
C GLU A 242 19.36 6.13 6.24
N VAL A 243 20.35 5.25 6.43
CA VAL A 243 20.52 4.52 7.68
C VAL A 243 21.28 5.38 8.67
N ASP A 244 20.68 5.63 9.83
CA ASP A 244 21.37 6.23 10.99
C ASP A 244 22.62 5.41 11.34
N PRO A 245 23.84 5.97 11.21
CA PRO A 245 25.08 5.25 11.50
C PRO A 245 25.13 4.70 12.93
N ARG A 246 24.50 5.37 13.90
CA ARG A 246 24.42 4.94 15.30
C ARG A 246 23.58 3.68 15.49
N ALA A 247 22.73 3.34 14.52
CA ALA A 247 21.97 2.09 14.53
C ALA A 247 22.84 0.88 14.14
N ILE A 248 24.01 1.10 13.55
CA ILE A 248 24.91 0.06 13.05
C ILE A 248 25.78 -0.49 14.17
N GLY A 249 25.62 -1.77 14.49
CA GLY A 249 26.53 -2.48 15.39
C GLY A 249 27.83 -2.85 14.67
N ASN A 250 28.97 -2.53 15.30
CA ASN A 250 30.27 -3.03 14.85
C ASN A 250 30.33 -4.58 14.90
N PRO A 251 31.30 -5.23 14.22
CA PRO A 251 31.34 -6.69 14.15
C PRO A 251 31.43 -7.41 15.50
N ALA A 252 32.13 -6.83 16.48
CA ALA A 252 32.22 -7.40 17.82
C ALA A 252 30.87 -7.35 18.53
N LYS A 253 30.17 -6.21 18.48
CA LYS A 253 28.84 -6.03 19.06
C LYS A 253 27.80 -6.92 18.37
N ALA A 254 27.83 -7.04 17.04
CA ALA A 254 26.94 -7.92 16.31
C ALA A 254 27.13 -9.39 16.72
N ARG A 255 28.37 -9.87 16.84
CA ARG A 255 28.67 -11.22 17.33
C ARG A 255 28.19 -11.42 18.78
N HIS A 256 28.46 -10.46 19.65
CA HIS A 256 27.99 -10.50 21.04
C HIS A 256 26.47 -10.61 21.10
N MET A 257 25.75 -9.80 20.33
CA MET A 257 24.28 -9.89 20.23
C MET A 257 23.81 -11.27 19.79
N LEU A 258 24.44 -11.86 18.76
CA LEU A 258 24.09 -13.21 18.27
C LEU A 258 24.33 -14.29 19.33
N THR A 259 25.41 -14.18 20.11
CA THR A 259 25.63 -15.03 21.28
C THR A 259 24.54 -14.82 22.31
N MET A 260 24.21 -13.58 22.68
CA MET A 260 23.17 -13.30 23.69
C MET A 260 21.77 -13.76 23.27
N VAL A 261 21.48 -13.91 21.97
CA VAL A 261 20.26 -14.55 21.50
C VAL A 261 20.12 -15.97 22.07
N SER A 262 21.21 -16.75 22.15
CA SER A 262 21.14 -18.14 22.66
C SER A 262 20.75 -18.22 24.14
N TYR A 263 20.90 -17.14 24.89
CA TYR A 263 20.53 -17.03 26.30
C TYR A 263 19.07 -16.57 26.53
N VAL A 264 18.33 -16.20 25.47
CA VAL A 264 16.94 -15.75 25.60
C VAL A 264 16.01 -16.94 25.87
N GLY A 265 15.78 -17.21 27.15
CA GLY A 265 14.93 -18.31 27.61
C GLY A 265 15.50 -19.69 27.27
N ARG A 266 14.95 -20.73 27.90
CA ARG A 266 15.54 -22.09 27.84
C ARG A 266 15.45 -22.77 26.48
N ARG A 267 14.38 -22.52 25.72
CA ARG A 267 14.10 -23.21 24.44
C ARG A 267 14.02 -22.27 23.23
N GLN A 268 13.67 -21.00 23.46
CA GLN A 268 13.34 -20.08 22.37
C GLN A 268 14.60 -19.49 21.72
N GLY A 269 15.47 -18.88 22.52
CA GLY A 269 16.68 -18.19 22.06
C GLY A 269 17.58 -19.02 21.14
N PRO A 270 17.99 -20.25 21.52
CA PRO A 270 18.84 -21.08 20.69
C PRO A 270 18.32 -21.34 19.26
N ARG A 271 16.99 -21.40 19.06
CA ARG A 271 16.37 -21.55 17.73
C ARG A 271 16.52 -20.31 16.84
N PHE A 272 16.85 -19.16 17.42
CA PHE A 272 16.94 -17.87 16.74
C PHE A 272 18.36 -17.39 16.51
N ALA A 273 19.40 -17.98 17.13
CA ALA A 273 20.77 -17.54 16.95
C ALA A 273 21.18 -17.59 15.46
N ALA A 274 21.02 -18.75 14.81
CA ALA A 274 21.28 -18.92 13.39
C ALA A 274 20.31 -18.09 12.51
N TRP A 275 19.08 -17.84 12.98
CA TRP A 275 18.08 -17.04 12.28
C TRP A 275 18.52 -15.56 12.15
N PHE A 276 18.93 -14.93 13.26
CA PHE A 276 19.50 -13.58 13.23
C PHE A 276 20.88 -13.57 12.54
N GLY A 277 21.66 -14.64 12.70
CA GLY A 277 22.93 -14.83 11.99
C GLY A 277 22.78 -14.74 10.48
N CYS A 278 21.70 -15.30 9.91
CA CYS A 278 21.39 -15.16 8.48
C CYS A 278 21.21 -13.69 8.05
N MET A 279 20.66 -12.83 8.90
CA MET A 279 20.49 -11.40 8.57
C MET A 279 21.83 -10.69 8.50
N TYR A 280 22.69 -10.93 9.49
CA TYR A 280 23.99 -10.30 9.57
C TYR A 280 24.97 -10.87 8.55
N TYR A 281 25.20 -12.18 8.60
CA TYR A 281 26.21 -12.85 7.80
C TYR A 281 25.76 -13.21 6.39
N ALA A 282 24.48 -13.20 6.05
CA ALA A 282 24.03 -13.46 4.68
C ALA A 282 23.22 -12.31 4.07
N MET A 283 23.10 -11.18 4.79
CA MET A 283 22.30 -10.03 4.36
C MET A 283 20.93 -10.49 3.86
N MET A 284 20.26 -11.35 4.64
CA MET A 284 18.91 -11.81 4.34
C MET A 284 17.88 -10.86 4.94
N ARG A 285 16.74 -10.71 4.27
CA ARG A 285 15.56 -10.07 4.86
C ARG A 285 14.87 -11.06 5.82
N PRO A 286 14.18 -10.60 6.87
CA PRO A 286 13.41 -11.49 7.75
C PRO A 286 12.52 -12.49 7.01
N GLU A 287 11.81 -12.06 5.98
CA GLU A 287 10.94 -12.92 5.19
C GLU A 287 11.71 -13.96 4.36
N GLU A 288 12.95 -13.67 3.96
CA GLU A 288 13.81 -14.63 3.27
C GLU A 288 14.34 -15.68 4.24
N VAL A 289 14.68 -15.29 5.47
CA VAL A 289 15.11 -16.24 6.52
C VAL A 289 13.95 -17.17 6.89
N VAL A 290 12.74 -16.65 7.04
CA VAL A 290 11.53 -17.47 7.30
C VAL A 290 11.28 -18.49 6.18
N GLY A 291 11.67 -18.19 4.94
CA GLY A 291 11.52 -19.07 3.78
C GLY A 291 12.73 -19.96 3.49
N LEU A 292 13.82 -19.90 4.27
CA LEU A 292 15.05 -20.63 3.97
C LEU A 292 14.85 -22.14 4.11
N ARG A 293 15.28 -22.89 3.07
CA ARG A 293 15.17 -24.35 2.99
C ARG A 293 16.53 -25.02 2.95
N ARG A 294 16.61 -26.27 3.45
CA ARG A 294 17.84 -27.07 3.56
C ARG A 294 18.51 -27.31 2.23
N SER A 295 17.73 -27.48 1.17
CA SER A 295 18.19 -27.62 -0.20
C SER A 295 18.89 -26.37 -0.74
N GLY A 296 18.62 -25.20 -0.16
CA GLY A 296 19.30 -23.94 -0.49
C GLY A 296 20.59 -23.71 0.30
N CYS A 297 21.05 -24.68 1.11
CA CYS A 297 22.20 -24.51 2.00
C CYS A 297 23.35 -25.43 1.60
N LEU A 298 24.47 -24.84 1.19
CA LEU A 298 25.77 -25.52 1.11
C LEU A 298 26.53 -25.23 2.41
N LEU A 299 26.59 -26.23 3.29
CA LEU A 299 27.16 -26.14 4.64
C LEU A 299 28.31 -27.15 4.80
N PRO A 300 29.52 -26.83 4.28
CA PRO A 300 30.67 -27.72 4.42
C PRO A 300 31.05 -27.91 5.90
N ASP A 301 31.82 -28.95 6.21
CA ASP A 301 32.30 -29.19 7.58
C ASP A 301 33.30 -28.11 8.03
N GLN A 302 34.06 -27.56 7.09
CA GLN A 302 35.03 -26.47 7.31
C GLN A 302 34.96 -25.45 6.17
N GLY A 303 35.25 -24.19 6.50
CA GLY A 303 35.35 -23.12 5.50
C GLY A 303 34.02 -22.45 5.11
N TRP A 304 34.03 -21.81 3.95
CA TRP A 304 32.92 -20.97 3.49
C TRP A 304 31.78 -21.79 2.88
N GLY A 305 30.56 -21.43 3.23
CA GLY A 305 29.35 -22.01 2.66
C GLY A 305 28.67 -21.07 1.67
N LYS A 306 27.51 -21.51 1.18
CA LYS A 306 26.63 -20.69 0.33
C LYS A 306 25.17 -20.87 0.72
N LEU A 307 24.41 -19.78 0.68
CA LEU A 307 22.95 -19.80 0.79
C LEU A 307 22.33 -19.34 -0.52
N THR A 308 21.40 -20.13 -1.04
CA THR A 308 20.61 -19.82 -2.23
C THR A 308 19.14 -19.69 -1.83
N PHE A 309 18.55 -18.53 -2.11
CA PHE A 309 17.17 -18.23 -1.76
C PHE A 309 16.55 -17.23 -2.75
N SER A 310 15.23 -17.30 -2.93
CA SER A 310 14.47 -16.37 -3.75
C SER A 310 14.00 -15.17 -2.94
N THR A 311 13.87 -14.02 -3.59
CA THR A 311 13.19 -12.85 -3.02
C THR A 311 11.77 -13.23 -2.60
N SER A 312 11.48 -12.99 -1.32
CA SER A 312 10.40 -13.49 -0.44
C SER A 312 9.00 -13.83 -1.01
N ASN A 313 8.36 -14.82 -0.36
CA ASN A 313 6.91 -15.04 -0.26
C ASN A 313 6.32 -14.11 0.82
N PRO A 314 5.47 -13.12 0.49
CA PRO A 314 4.75 -12.35 1.50
C PRO A 314 3.78 -13.25 2.29
N ALA A 315 3.61 -12.96 3.59
CA ALA A 315 2.64 -13.61 4.47
C ALA A 315 1.51 -12.62 4.81
N PRO A 316 0.58 -12.35 3.88
CA PRO A 316 -0.46 -11.36 4.12
C PRO A 316 -1.50 -11.86 5.15
N GLY A 317 -1.58 -13.18 5.38
CA GLY A 317 -2.55 -13.81 6.27
C GLY A 317 -3.79 -14.32 5.51
N LYS A 318 -4.44 -15.35 6.05
CA LYS A 318 -5.50 -16.16 5.39
C LYS A 318 -6.61 -15.36 4.72
N GLN A 319 -6.98 -14.22 5.28
CA GLN A 319 -8.06 -13.37 4.78
C GLN A 319 -7.69 -12.62 3.48
N TRP A 320 -6.41 -12.59 3.09
CA TRP A 320 -5.93 -11.80 1.96
C TRP A 320 -5.34 -12.68 0.84
N THR A 321 -5.23 -13.99 1.04
CA THR A 321 -4.73 -14.93 0.02
C THR A 321 -5.88 -15.53 -0.78
N ASP A 322 -5.58 -15.96 -2.00
CA ASP A 322 -6.58 -16.57 -2.87
C ASP A 322 -7.03 -17.96 -2.39
N ASP A 323 -6.12 -18.69 -1.74
CA ASP A 323 -6.26 -20.08 -1.27
C ASP A 323 -6.61 -20.23 0.22
N GLY A 324 -6.76 -19.12 0.96
CA GLY A 324 -6.96 -19.15 2.41
C GLY A 324 -5.74 -19.59 3.23
N GLY A 325 -4.57 -19.76 2.61
CA GLY A 325 -3.28 -19.99 3.28
C GLY A 325 -2.74 -18.74 3.99
N VAL A 326 -1.85 -18.89 4.98
CA VAL A 326 -1.20 -17.71 5.62
C VAL A 326 -0.21 -17.03 4.66
N HIS A 327 0.30 -17.79 3.69
CA HIS A 327 1.26 -17.39 2.68
C HIS A 327 0.63 -17.49 1.30
N GLU A 328 1.00 -16.58 0.40
CA GLU A 328 0.57 -16.64 -1.00
C GLU A 328 1.74 -17.09 -1.88
N GLU A 329 1.59 -18.18 -2.64
CA GLU A 329 2.55 -18.59 -3.67
C GLU A 329 2.24 -17.93 -5.03
N ARG A 330 2.01 -16.60 -5.06
CA ARG A 330 1.82 -15.89 -6.33
C ARG A 330 3.12 -15.25 -6.82
N GLY A 331 3.53 -15.60 -8.04
CA GLY A 331 4.57 -14.87 -8.75
C GLY A 331 4.10 -13.44 -9.03
N LEU A 332 4.96 -12.47 -8.76
CA LEU A 332 4.76 -11.08 -9.18
C LEU A 332 4.59 -11.04 -10.71
N LYS A 333 3.37 -10.78 -11.21
CA LYS A 333 3.14 -10.49 -12.64
C LYS A 333 4.08 -9.36 -13.07
N GLY A 334 4.95 -9.64 -14.04
CA GLY A 334 5.80 -8.64 -14.70
C GLY A 334 7.31 -8.73 -14.47
N ARG A 335 7.83 -9.66 -13.64
CA ARG A 335 9.25 -10.02 -13.65
C ARG A 335 9.41 -11.47 -14.04
N GLY A 336 10.22 -11.75 -15.06
CA GLY A 336 10.61 -13.12 -15.42
C GLY A 336 11.08 -13.90 -14.19
N LYS A 337 10.79 -15.21 -14.18
CA LYS A 337 11.14 -16.24 -13.17
C LYS A 337 11.98 -15.73 -11.98
N ARG A 338 11.40 -15.82 -10.76
CA ARG A 338 12.04 -15.66 -9.43
C ARG A 338 13.57 -15.60 -9.50
N ALA A 339 14.15 -14.41 -9.44
CA ALA A 339 15.61 -14.27 -9.37
C ALA A 339 16.10 -14.82 -8.02
N SER A 340 16.51 -16.09 -8.00
CA SER A 340 17.24 -16.66 -6.87
C SER A 340 18.63 -16.04 -6.83
N ARG A 341 19.09 -15.66 -5.63
CA ARG A 341 20.47 -15.19 -5.43
C ARG A 341 21.22 -16.14 -4.52
N THR A 342 22.50 -16.29 -4.80
CA THR A 342 23.43 -17.08 -3.99
C THR A 342 24.38 -16.13 -3.26
N VAL A 343 24.46 -16.28 -1.94
CA VAL A 343 25.28 -15.45 -1.06
C VAL A 343 26.34 -16.34 -0.39
N PRO A 344 27.64 -16.00 -0.47
CA PRO A 344 28.66 -16.70 0.30
C PRO A 344 28.49 -16.38 1.79
N ILE A 345 28.58 -17.42 2.63
CA ILE A 345 28.45 -17.30 4.07
C ILE A 345 29.74 -17.72 4.78
N PRO A 346 30.19 -16.97 5.81
CA PRO A 346 31.42 -17.27 6.51
C PRO A 346 31.31 -18.55 7.35
N PRO A 347 32.44 -19.16 7.74
CA PRO A 347 32.48 -20.37 8.57
C PRO A 347 31.64 -20.26 9.85
N ALA A 348 31.60 -19.08 10.47
CA ALA A 348 30.78 -18.81 11.65
C ALA A 348 29.28 -19.08 11.41
N LEU A 349 28.72 -18.59 10.29
CA LEU A 349 27.31 -18.85 9.97
C LEU A 349 27.09 -20.30 9.52
N VAL A 350 28.07 -20.92 8.86
CA VAL A 350 28.00 -22.35 8.52
C VAL A 350 27.86 -23.19 9.78
N ALA A 351 28.72 -22.96 10.79
CA ALA A 351 28.66 -23.64 12.07
C ALA A 351 27.30 -23.44 12.78
N MET A 352 26.82 -22.19 12.86
CA MET A 352 25.51 -21.89 13.46
C MET A 352 24.35 -22.62 12.77
N LEU A 353 24.36 -22.69 11.43
CA LEU A 353 23.31 -23.38 10.68
C LEU A 353 23.38 -24.90 10.82
N ARG A 354 24.60 -25.46 10.89
CA ARG A 354 24.79 -26.90 11.14
C ARG A 354 24.30 -27.28 12.53
N GLU A 355 24.71 -26.54 13.56
CA GLU A 355 24.24 -26.75 14.94
C GLU A 355 22.70 -26.65 15.02
N HIS A 356 22.11 -25.66 14.35
CA HIS A 356 20.65 -25.52 14.29
C HIS A 356 19.98 -26.73 13.65
N VAL A 357 20.50 -27.22 12.51
CA VAL A 357 19.94 -28.38 11.80
C VAL A 357 20.11 -29.65 12.62
N GLU A 358 21.26 -29.84 13.28
CA GLU A 358 21.51 -31.00 14.15
C GLU A 358 20.56 -31.00 15.36
N ARG A 359 20.42 -29.86 16.03
CA ARG A 359 19.66 -29.75 17.27
C ARG A 359 18.15 -29.73 17.07
N PHE A 360 17.67 -29.12 15.98
CA PHE A 360 16.24 -28.88 15.78
C PHE A 360 15.68 -29.56 14.55
N GLY A 361 16.50 -30.14 13.67
CA GLY A 361 16.05 -30.71 12.40
C GLY A 361 15.49 -29.67 11.44
N CYS A 362 14.91 -30.14 10.33
CA CYS A 362 14.17 -29.33 9.36
C CYS A 362 12.67 -29.70 9.38
N GLY A 363 11.82 -28.79 8.91
CA GLY A 363 10.39 -29.07 8.72
C GLY A 363 10.13 -30.06 7.57
N PRO A 364 8.92 -30.61 7.46
CA PRO A 364 8.55 -31.52 6.37
C PRO A 364 8.71 -30.90 4.96
N ASP A 365 8.55 -29.57 4.85
CA ASP A 365 8.77 -28.79 3.62
C ASP A 365 10.26 -28.44 3.37
N GLY A 366 11.16 -28.96 4.20
CA GLY A 366 12.59 -28.68 4.18
C GLY A 366 12.99 -27.34 4.80
N ARG A 367 12.07 -26.60 5.43
CA ARG A 367 12.37 -25.30 6.05
C ARG A 367 13.26 -25.44 7.28
N LEU A 368 14.28 -24.59 7.39
CA LEU A 368 15.20 -24.59 8.54
C LEU A 368 14.52 -24.06 9.81
N PHE A 369 13.88 -22.89 9.68
CA PHE A 369 13.35 -22.16 10.82
C PHE A 369 11.83 -22.28 10.91
N ARG A 370 11.36 -22.87 12.02
CA ARG A 370 9.95 -23.15 12.28
C ARG A 370 9.67 -23.17 13.77
N SER A 371 8.40 -23.02 14.14
CA SER A 371 7.97 -23.19 15.52
C SER A 371 8.07 -24.65 15.96
N GLU A 372 7.86 -24.94 17.24
CA GLU A 372 7.80 -26.32 17.75
C GLU A 372 6.64 -27.14 17.15
N GLN A 373 5.66 -26.46 16.56
CA GLN A 373 4.51 -27.05 15.86
C GLN A 373 4.70 -26.99 14.33
N ASP A 374 5.93 -26.87 13.85
CA ASP A 374 6.31 -26.77 12.43
C ASP A 374 5.70 -25.60 11.65
N ASN A 375 5.11 -24.62 12.35
CA ASN A 375 4.55 -23.42 11.71
C ASN A 375 5.65 -22.42 11.30
N PRO A 376 5.44 -21.63 10.24
CA PRO A 376 6.30 -20.50 9.91
C PRO A 376 6.44 -19.52 11.07
N ILE A 377 7.67 -19.05 11.29
CA ILE A 377 7.96 -18.08 12.35
C ILE A 377 7.24 -16.76 12.07
N GLN A 378 6.47 -16.30 13.06
CA GLN A 378 5.72 -15.04 12.97
C GLN A 378 6.60 -13.82 13.31
N PRO A 379 6.32 -12.65 12.70
CA PRO A 379 7.03 -11.41 13.00
C PRO A 379 7.09 -11.02 14.48
N SER A 380 5.98 -11.18 15.18
CA SER A 380 5.89 -10.87 16.61
C SER A 380 6.82 -11.75 17.46
N THR A 381 7.07 -12.99 17.03
CA THR A 381 7.92 -13.94 17.76
C THR A 381 9.37 -13.49 17.73
N TYR A 382 9.95 -13.25 16.55
CA TYR A 382 11.34 -12.83 16.47
C TYR A 382 11.57 -11.43 17.04
N TRP A 383 10.57 -10.54 16.96
CA TRP A 383 10.66 -9.22 17.60
C TRP A 383 10.78 -9.33 19.11
N ARG A 384 9.97 -10.19 19.73
CA ARG A 384 10.03 -10.43 21.18
C ARG A 384 11.37 -11.01 21.61
N VAL A 385 11.91 -11.97 20.86
CA VAL A 385 13.24 -12.53 21.13
C VAL A 385 14.30 -11.43 21.04
N TRP A 386 14.25 -10.61 19.99
CA TRP A 386 15.21 -9.53 19.80
C TRP A 386 15.19 -8.49 20.92
N GLN A 387 14.01 -8.07 21.38
CA GLN A 387 13.91 -7.13 22.50
C GLN A 387 14.54 -7.70 23.77
N ARG A 388 14.29 -8.97 24.09
CA ARG A 388 14.94 -9.65 25.22
C ARG A 388 16.45 -9.78 25.02
N THR A 389 16.92 -10.04 23.80
CA THR A 389 18.36 -10.03 23.50
C THR A 389 18.97 -8.67 23.82
N ARG A 390 18.33 -7.57 23.41
CA ARG A 390 18.80 -6.20 23.71
C ARG A 390 18.87 -5.95 25.22
N GLU A 391 17.88 -6.41 25.97
CA GLU A 391 17.86 -6.28 27.44
C GLU A 391 19.04 -7.00 28.11
N LEU A 392 19.45 -8.15 27.56
CA LEU A 392 20.56 -8.95 28.07
C LEU A 392 21.95 -8.46 27.61
N ALA A 393 22.04 -7.90 26.39
CA ALA A 393 23.31 -7.66 25.71
C ALA A 393 23.79 -6.20 25.74
N LEU A 394 22.88 -5.24 25.96
CA LEU A 394 23.18 -3.81 25.89
C LEU A 394 23.12 -3.15 27.27
N THR A 395 24.03 -2.20 27.49
CA THR A 395 23.95 -1.31 28.67
C THR A 395 22.64 -0.50 28.62
N PRO A 396 22.20 0.07 29.76
CA PRO A 396 21.04 0.96 29.78
C PRO A 396 21.17 2.10 28.76
N GLU A 397 22.33 2.77 28.66
CA GLU A 397 22.51 3.88 27.70
C GLU A 397 22.45 3.41 26.24
N GLU A 398 23.12 2.30 25.91
CA GLU A 398 23.11 1.73 24.56
C GLU A 398 21.70 1.32 24.11
N ARG A 399 20.87 0.89 25.07
CA ARG A 399 19.52 0.40 24.82
C ARG A 399 18.53 1.51 24.51
N GLU A 400 18.69 2.67 25.14
CA GLU A 400 17.93 3.90 24.87
C GLU A 400 18.21 4.42 23.45
N GLY A 401 19.45 4.23 22.98
CA GLY A 401 19.89 4.59 21.64
C GLY A 401 19.35 3.71 20.50
N PRO A 402 19.65 4.10 19.24
CA PRO A 402 19.18 3.41 18.05
C PRO A 402 19.96 2.13 17.73
N LEU A 403 21.09 1.88 18.39
CA LEU A 403 22.02 0.78 18.14
C LEU A 403 21.30 -0.56 18.04
N LEU A 404 21.24 -1.19 16.86
CA LEU A 404 20.62 -2.50 16.64
C LEU A 404 19.17 -2.63 17.17
N ARG A 405 18.39 -1.54 17.13
CA ARG A 405 17.03 -1.48 17.69
C ARG A 405 16.08 -2.49 17.03
N ARG A 406 16.21 -2.67 15.73
CA ARG A 406 15.40 -3.58 14.91
C ARG A 406 16.24 -4.80 14.54
N PRO A 407 15.63 -6.00 14.42
CA PRO A 407 16.29 -7.14 13.78
C PRO A 407 16.88 -6.82 12.41
N TYR A 408 16.21 -5.95 11.65
CA TYR A 408 16.63 -5.52 10.32
C TYR A 408 17.94 -4.72 10.33
N ASP A 409 18.32 -4.13 11.46
CA ASP A 409 19.58 -3.40 11.59
C ASP A 409 20.80 -4.35 11.51
N LEU A 410 20.64 -5.65 11.81
CA LEU A 410 21.68 -6.66 11.54
C LEU A 410 21.99 -6.78 10.06
N ARG A 411 20.97 -6.70 9.20
CA ARG A 411 21.17 -6.68 7.76
C ARG A 411 21.92 -5.43 7.34
N HIS A 412 21.56 -4.27 7.89
CA HIS A 412 22.28 -3.04 7.62
C HIS A 412 23.75 -3.16 8.03
N ALA A 413 24.02 -3.63 9.25
CA ALA A 413 25.39 -3.88 9.72
C ALA A 413 26.15 -4.88 8.83
N GLY A 414 25.50 -5.95 8.36
CA GLY A 414 26.10 -6.95 7.48
C GLY A 414 26.43 -6.44 6.07
N VAL A 415 25.65 -5.49 5.55
CA VAL A 415 25.93 -4.80 4.28
C VAL A 415 27.07 -3.80 4.47
N THR A 416 26.98 -2.94 5.49
CA THR A 416 28.02 -1.96 5.85
C THR A 416 29.37 -2.64 6.04
N TYR A 417 29.43 -3.72 6.82
CA TYR A 417 30.68 -4.44 7.07
C TYR A 417 31.36 -4.92 5.79
N ARG A 418 30.61 -5.43 4.81
CA ARG A 418 31.17 -5.92 3.53
C ARG A 418 31.69 -4.80 2.65
N LEU A 419 30.94 -3.70 2.56
CA LEU A 419 31.38 -2.52 1.85
C LEU A 419 32.68 -2.00 2.46
N ASN A 420 32.71 -1.91 3.79
CA ASN A 420 33.89 -1.49 4.54
C ASN A 420 35.02 -2.50 4.46
N SER A 421 34.78 -3.76 4.11
CA SER A 421 35.83 -4.77 3.89
C SER A 421 36.45 -4.71 2.48
N GLY A 422 36.08 -3.73 1.66
CA GLY A 422 36.63 -3.56 0.30
C GLY A 422 35.93 -4.41 -0.77
N VAL A 423 34.81 -5.06 -0.44
CA VAL A 423 34.04 -5.80 -1.44
C VAL A 423 33.38 -4.81 -2.41
N PRO A 424 33.50 -4.99 -3.74
CA PRO A 424 32.88 -4.11 -4.72
C PRO A 424 31.38 -3.91 -4.47
N ALA A 425 30.92 -2.65 -4.50
CA ALA A 425 29.53 -2.30 -4.22
C ALA A 425 28.53 -3.03 -5.15
N THR A 426 28.92 -3.28 -6.40
CA THR A 426 28.15 -4.07 -7.37
C THR A 426 27.92 -5.51 -6.90
N GLN A 427 28.93 -6.12 -6.28
CA GLN A 427 28.87 -7.48 -5.76
C GLN A 427 28.03 -7.53 -4.47
N VAL A 428 28.21 -6.56 -3.56
CA VAL A 428 27.38 -6.45 -2.35
C VAL A 428 25.92 -6.22 -2.71
N ALA A 429 25.62 -5.35 -3.69
CA ALA A 429 24.27 -5.10 -4.19
C ALA A 429 23.63 -6.39 -4.74
N ARG A 430 24.37 -7.18 -5.51
CA ARG A 430 23.92 -8.49 -6.02
C ARG A 430 23.58 -9.45 -4.88
N TRP A 431 24.44 -9.58 -3.86
CA TRP A 431 24.18 -10.44 -2.70
C TRP A 431 23.04 -9.96 -1.82
N ALA A 432 22.91 -8.64 -1.63
CA ALA A 432 21.83 -8.04 -0.87
C ALA A 432 20.50 -8.05 -1.65
N GLY A 433 20.51 -8.18 -2.97
CA GLY A 433 19.32 -8.06 -3.82
C GLY A 433 18.84 -6.60 -3.94
N HIS A 434 19.78 -5.65 -4.00
CA HIS A 434 19.55 -4.22 -4.19
C HIS A 434 20.04 -3.80 -5.59
N SER A 435 19.58 -2.65 -6.11
CA SER A 435 20.32 -1.93 -7.15
C SER A 435 21.49 -1.18 -6.50
N VAL A 436 22.51 -0.84 -7.28
CA VAL A 436 23.67 -0.06 -6.79
C VAL A 436 23.24 1.31 -6.29
N GLU A 437 22.33 1.97 -7.03
CA GLU A 437 21.72 3.26 -6.63
C GLU A 437 21.06 3.18 -5.25
N VAL A 438 20.28 2.13 -4.98
CA VAL A 438 19.64 1.92 -3.68
C VAL A 438 20.69 1.71 -2.58
N LEU A 439 21.79 1.04 -2.88
CA LEU A 439 22.88 0.84 -1.93
C LEU A 439 23.59 2.17 -1.62
N GLN A 440 23.95 2.95 -2.63
CA GLN A 440 24.57 4.27 -2.42
C GLN A 440 23.65 5.19 -1.62
N ARG A 441 22.38 5.29 -2.01
CA ARG A 441 21.40 6.16 -1.34
C ARG A 441 21.13 5.80 0.12
N ILE A 442 21.09 4.51 0.46
CA ILE A 442 20.78 4.06 1.83
C ILE A 442 21.99 4.14 2.76
N TYR A 443 23.20 3.89 2.24
CA TYR A 443 24.42 3.71 3.05
C TYR A 443 25.44 4.86 2.93
N ALA A 444 25.13 5.92 2.16
CA ALA A 444 26.03 7.07 1.97
C ALA A 444 26.50 7.71 3.28
N GLN A 445 25.59 7.98 4.23
CA GLN A 445 25.95 8.62 5.51
C GLN A 445 26.83 7.75 6.41
N VAL A 446 26.73 6.43 6.30
CA VAL A 446 27.59 5.52 7.07
C VAL A 446 29.04 5.61 6.58
N TRP A 447 29.28 6.12 5.36
CA TRP A 447 30.62 6.33 4.83
C TRP A 447 31.27 7.64 5.28
N THR A 448 30.48 8.69 5.50
CA THR A 448 30.96 10.04 5.82
C THR A 448 31.30 10.26 7.30
N GLU A 449 30.93 9.31 8.18
CA GLU A 449 31.27 9.36 9.61
C GLU A 449 32.38 8.34 9.98
N MET A 450 33.12 7.84 8.99
CA MET A 450 34.16 6.82 9.16
C MET A 450 35.53 7.27 8.63
N ASP A 451 35.86 8.56 8.80
CA ASP A 451 37.08 9.18 8.27
C ASP A 451 38.34 8.38 8.67
N ASP A 452 38.44 7.92 9.91
CA ASP A 452 39.60 7.16 10.40
C ASP A 452 39.89 5.89 9.59
N VAL A 453 38.86 5.19 9.12
CA VAL A 453 39.01 3.95 8.34
C VAL A 453 39.47 4.23 6.90
N TRP A 454 39.05 5.37 6.35
CA TRP A 454 39.47 5.79 5.02
C TRP A 454 40.87 6.38 5.03
N ILE A 455 41.22 7.12 6.08
CA ILE A 455 42.57 7.66 6.30
C ILE A 455 43.59 6.52 6.37
N ASP A 456 43.33 5.48 7.16
CA ASP A 456 44.20 4.31 7.32
C ASP A 456 44.46 3.60 5.96
N ARG A 457 43.40 3.40 5.18
CA ARG A 457 43.48 2.82 3.83
C ARG A 457 44.20 3.67 2.79
N MET A 458 44.09 4.99 2.88
CA MET A 458 44.86 5.87 2.01
C MET A 458 46.34 5.85 2.40
N GLY A 459 46.64 5.69 3.70
CA GLY A 459 48.00 5.54 4.22
C GLY A 459 48.70 4.26 3.75
N ASP A 460 47.99 3.16 3.53
CA ASP A 460 48.55 1.91 2.96
C ASP A 460 49.09 2.05 1.51
N HIS A 461 48.84 3.19 0.85
CA HIS A 461 49.19 3.46 -0.54
C HIS A 461 50.10 4.69 -0.74
N VAL A 462 50.58 5.30 0.35
CA VAL A 462 51.58 6.38 0.38
C VAL A 462 52.82 5.86 1.09
#